data_AF-A0A256Z624-F1
#
_entry.id   AF-A0A256Z624-F1
#
_cell.length_a   1.000
_cell.length_b   1.000
_cell.length_c   1.000
_cell.angle_alpha   90.00
_cell.angle_beta   90.00
_cell.angle_gamma   90.00
#
_symmetry.space_group_name_H-M   'P 1'
#
loop_
_entity.id
_entity.type
_entity.pdbx_description
1 polymer ?
#
loop_
_entity_poly.entity_id
_entity_poly.type
_entity_poly.pdbx_seq_one_letter_code
_entity_poly.pdbx_strand_id
1 'polypeptide(L)'
;MTIKLTFEKEYKEPKGKYLHLKLIVNDKCCIDDIVITGDFFAYPPENIDKLSLMLKGLTLLNIDDLMKRVENIIKNTEIIGINSRVFKELILGLLKEGLKECQRAKEK
;
A
#
# COMPACT_ATOMS: atom_id res chain seq x y z
N MET A 1 13.15 -21.40 2.48
CA MET A 1 12.92 -20.19 3.26
C MET A 1 12.70 -19.05 2.28
N THR A 2 11.48 -18.51 2.20
CA THR A 2 11.15 -17.36 1.35
C THR A 2 11.64 -16.11 2.06
N ILE A 3 12.50 -15.32 1.42
CA ILE A 3 12.96 -14.06 1.99
C ILE A 3 11.81 -13.07 1.87
N LYS A 4 11.45 -12.40 2.98
CA LYS A 4 10.42 -11.37 3.01
C LYS A 4 11.06 -10.02 3.33
N LEU A 5 10.87 -9.07 2.43
CA LEU A 5 11.24 -7.67 2.60
C LEU A 5 10.04 -6.94 3.20
N THR A 6 10.27 -6.12 4.22
CA THR A 6 9.22 -5.32 4.87
C THR A 6 9.55 -3.85 4.68
N PHE A 7 8.57 -3.09 4.18
CA PHE A 7 8.65 -1.66 3.96
C PHE A 7 7.56 -0.99 4.79
N GLU A 8 7.90 0.07 5.51
CA GLU A 8 6.98 0.74 6.41
C GLU A 8 7.03 2.24 6.14
N LYS A 9 5.85 2.87 6.16
CA LYS A 9 5.72 4.31 5.92
C LYS A 9 4.67 4.90 6.84
N GLU A 10 5.13 5.86 7.62
CA GLU A 10 4.32 6.60 8.57
C GLU A 10 4.05 7.99 8.02
N TYR A 11 2.81 8.46 8.18
CA TYR A 11 2.43 9.80 7.81
C TYR A 11 1.47 10.39 8.84
N LYS A 12 1.83 11.59 9.31
CA LYS A 12 0.97 12.39 10.18
C LYS A 12 0.41 13.55 9.38
N GLU A 13 -0.89 13.50 9.11
CA GLU A 13 -1.63 14.56 8.44
C GLU A 13 -1.62 15.82 9.33
N PRO A 14 -1.51 17.03 8.77
CA PRO A 14 -1.52 18.29 9.53
C PRO A 14 -2.75 18.48 10.44
N LYS A 15 -3.87 17.81 10.14
CA LYS A 15 -5.07 17.79 11.00
C LYS A 15 -4.97 16.82 12.19
N GLY A 16 -3.79 16.25 12.44
CA GLY A 16 -3.46 15.43 13.61
C GLY A 16 -3.73 13.93 13.45
N LYS A 17 -4.20 13.50 12.29
CA LYS A 17 -4.53 12.10 11.98
C LYS A 17 -3.29 11.35 11.51
N TYR A 18 -3.23 10.06 11.82
CA TYR A 18 -2.06 9.23 11.56
C TYR A 18 -2.39 8.09 10.59
N LEU A 19 -1.45 7.78 9.72
CA LEU A 19 -1.48 6.65 8.79
C LEU A 19 -0.16 5.89 8.88
N HIS A 20 -0.26 4.58 9.05
CA HIS A 20 0.83 3.64 8.94
C HIS A 20 0.54 2.64 7.84
N LEU A 21 1.43 2.57 6.86
CA LEU A 21 1.40 1.63 5.77
C LEU A 21 2.56 0.67 5.92
N LYS A 22 2.27 -0.63 5.90
CA LYS A 22 3.28 -1.68 5.91
C LYS A 22 3.08 -2.58 4.71
N LEU A 23 4.12 -2.74 3.90
CA LEU A 23 4.14 -3.60 2.73
C LEU A 23 5.13 -4.73 2.96
N ILE A 24 4.68 -5.96 2.80
CA ILE A 24 5.52 -7.15 2.86
C ILE A 24 5.61 -7.73 1.45
N VAL A 25 6.84 -7.93 0.98
CA VAL A 25 7.14 -8.39 -0.38
C VAL A 25 7.99 -9.65 -0.28
N ASN A 26 7.68 -10.66 -1.10
CA ASN A 26 8.49 -11.89 -1.16
C ASN A 26 9.65 -11.76 -2.18
N ASP A 27 10.54 -12.76 -2.20
CA ASP A 27 11.68 -12.83 -3.12
C ASP A 27 11.29 -12.81 -4.63
N LYS A 28 10.03 -13.10 -4.94
CA LYS A 28 9.52 -13.05 -6.32
C LYS A 28 9.05 -11.66 -6.74
N CYS A 29 9.19 -10.66 -5.88
CA CYS A 29 8.62 -9.31 -6.05
C CYS A 29 7.08 -9.33 -6.11
N CYS A 30 6.46 -10.23 -5.37
CA CYS A 30 5.02 -10.22 -5.16
C CYS A 30 4.70 -9.71 -3.76
N ILE A 31 3.59 -9.00 -3.65
CA ILE A 31 3.04 -8.51 -2.38
C ILE A 31 2.57 -9.73 -1.58
N ASP A 32 3.27 -10.03 -0.50
CA ASP A 32 2.89 -11.09 0.44
C ASP A 32 1.76 -10.59 1.35
N ASP A 33 1.83 -9.33 1.78
CA ASP A 33 0.81 -8.68 2.57
C ASP A 33 0.93 -7.14 2.48
N ILE A 34 -0.17 -6.44 2.73
CA ILE A 34 -0.17 -4.99 2.90
C ILE A 34 -1.13 -4.64 4.03
N VAL A 35 -0.62 -3.90 5.02
CA VAL A 35 -1.36 -3.51 6.22
C VAL A 35 -1.49 -2.00 6.23
N ILE A 36 -2.73 -1.53 6.30
CA ILE A 36 -3.08 -0.12 6.32
C ILE A 36 -3.75 0.13 7.66
N THR A 37 -3.09 0.90 8.51
CA THR A 37 -3.56 1.19 9.88
C THR A 37 -3.45 2.67 10.18
N GLY A 38 -4.19 3.16 11.17
CA GLY A 38 -4.12 4.55 11.58
C GLY A 38 -5.42 5.06 12.17
N ASP A 39 -5.43 6.35 12.49
CA ASP A 39 -6.53 7.03 13.15
C ASP A 39 -7.53 7.66 12.17
N PHE A 40 -7.69 7.12 10.97
CA PHE A 40 -8.61 7.65 9.97
C PHE A 40 -9.94 6.89 9.96
N PHE A 41 -10.95 7.48 9.31
CA PHE A 41 -12.21 6.78 9.04
C PHE A 41 -12.32 6.52 7.54
N ALA A 42 -12.81 5.34 7.19
CA ALA A 42 -13.14 4.99 5.82
C ALA A 42 -14.59 4.49 5.75
N TYR A 43 -15.36 5.03 4.82
CA TYR A 43 -16.74 4.63 4.61
C TYR A 43 -16.95 4.18 3.16
N PRO A 44 -17.37 2.92 2.94
CA PRO A 44 -17.50 1.84 3.92
C PRO A 44 -16.11 1.31 4.38
N PRO A 45 -15.97 0.84 5.64
CA PRO A 45 -14.68 0.41 6.19
C PRO A 45 -14.11 -0.83 5.48
N GLU A 46 -15.00 -1.74 5.06
CA GLU A 46 -14.67 -2.96 4.30
C GLU A 46 -13.87 -2.70 3.03
N ASN A 47 -13.90 -1.48 2.47
CA ASN A 47 -13.11 -1.16 1.30
C ASN A 47 -11.60 -1.13 1.58
N ILE A 48 -11.18 -0.81 2.81
CA ILE A 48 -9.77 -0.87 3.22
C ILE A 48 -9.29 -2.32 3.31
N ASP A 49 -10.13 -3.22 3.85
CA ASP A 49 -9.85 -4.65 3.88
C ASP A 49 -9.81 -5.24 2.46
N LYS A 50 -10.79 -4.89 1.61
CA LYS A 50 -10.82 -5.29 0.20
C LYS A 50 -9.57 -4.83 -0.55
N LEU A 51 -9.11 -3.60 -0.29
CA LEU A 51 -7.88 -3.09 -0.90
C LEU A 51 -6.69 -3.97 -0.54
N SER A 52 -6.53 -4.31 0.73
CA SER A 52 -5.42 -5.13 1.21
C SER A 52 -5.45 -6.55 0.62
N LEU A 53 -6.63 -7.17 0.59
CA LEU A 53 -6.85 -8.48 -0.01
C LEU A 53 -6.62 -8.49 -1.53
N MET A 54 -7.04 -7.43 -2.23
CA MET A 54 -6.87 -7.32 -3.69
C MET A 54 -5.41 -7.16 -4.11
N LEU A 55 -4.60 -6.47 -3.31
CA LEU A 55 -3.19 -6.25 -3.60
C LEU A 55 -2.34 -7.47 -3.26
N LYS A 56 -2.78 -8.28 -2.28
CA LYS A 56 -2.09 -9.50 -1.87
C LYS A 56 -1.95 -10.49 -3.04
N GLY A 57 -0.75 -11.02 -3.21
CA GLY A 57 -0.38 -11.95 -4.26
C GLY A 57 -0.03 -11.29 -5.61
N LEU A 58 -0.30 -10.00 -5.79
CA LEU A 58 0.03 -9.31 -7.04
C LEU A 58 1.51 -8.97 -7.13
N THR A 59 2.01 -8.89 -8.36
CA THR A 59 3.41 -8.53 -8.62
C THR A 59 3.62 -7.02 -8.61
N LEU A 60 4.71 -6.58 -7.97
CA LEU A 60 5.15 -5.19 -8.01
C LEU A 60 5.68 -4.76 -9.37
N LEU A 61 5.92 -5.69 -10.30
CA LEU A 61 6.36 -5.37 -11.66
C LEU A 61 5.31 -4.56 -12.44
N ASN A 62 4.04 -4.62 -12.03
CA ASN A 62 2.94 -3.94 -12.72
C ASN A 62 2.29 -2.86 -11.83
N ILE A 63 3.08 -1.90 -11.36
CA ILE A 63 2.63 -0.81 -10.48
C ILE A 63 1.42 -0.05 -11.05
N ASP A 64 1.33 0.12 -12.37
CA ASP A 64 0.21 0.82 -13.01
C ASP A 64 -1.13 0.11 -12.77
N ASP A 65 -1.15 -1.22 -12.90
CA ASP A 65 -2.33 -2.05 -12.59
C ASP A 65 -2.69 -1.99 -11.10
N LEU A 66 -1.68 -2.06 -10.21
CA LEU A 66 -1.88 -1.92 -8.77
C LEU A 66 -2.52 -0.58 -8.43
N MET A 67 -2.03 0.52 -9.00
CA MET A 67 -2.56 1.85 -8.77
C MET A 67 -3.97 2.03 -9.32
N LYS A 68 -4.30 1.42 -10.46
CA LYS A 68 -5.67 1.43 -10.99
C LYS A 68 -6.63 0.74 -10.03
N ARG A 69 -6.24 -0.39 -9.43
CA ARG A 69 -7.04 -1.09 -8.40
C ARG A 69 -7.21 -0.24 -7.14
N VAL A 70 -6.13 0.36 -6.64
CA VAL A 70 -6.17 1.29 -5.51
C VAL A 70 -7.14 2.42 -5.82
N GLU A 71 -7.00 3.06 -6.98
CA GLU A 71 -7.86 4.18 -7.36
C GLU A 71 -9.34 3.78 -7.48
N ASN A 72 -9.64 2.59 -8.01
CA ASN A 72 -11.01 2.11 -8.12
C ASN A 72 -11.67 1.94 -6.74
N ILE A 73 -10.94 1.41 -5.76
CA ILE A 73 -11.45 1.28 -4.39
C ILE A 73 -11.59 2.65 -3.73
N ILE A 74 -10.57 3.50 -3.83
CA ILE A 74 -10.56 4.82 -3.19
C ILE A 74 -11.63 5.75 -3.78
N LYS A 75 -11.97 5.64 -5.06
CA LYS A 75 -13.09 6.38 -5.67
C LYS A 75 -14.44 6.04 -5.04
N ASN A 76 -14.60 4.81 -4.56
CA ASN A 76 -15.81 4.32 -3.91
C ASN A 76 -15.70 4.32 -2.38
N THR A 77 -14.69 5.00 -1.83
CA THR A 77 -14.43 5.06 -0.38
C THR A 77 -14.26 6.49 0.06
N GLU A 78 -15.11 6.93 0.98
CA GLU A 78 -14.94 8.22 1.61
C GLU A 78 -13.93 8.10 2.76
N ILE A 79 -12.75 8.70 2.59
CA ILE A 79 -11.70 8.74 3.61
C ILE A 79 -11.79 10.07 4.36
N ILE A 80 -11.99 9.99 5.67
CA ILE A 80 -12.07 11.14 6.56
C ILE A 80 -10.84 11.17 7.47
N GLY A 81 -10.22 12.34 7.55
CA GLY A 81 -9.04 12.58 8.38
C GLY A 81 -7.72 12.46 7.63
N ILE A 82 -7.71 11.84 6.44
CA ILE A 82 -6.56 11.82 5.54
C ILE A 82 -7.00 12.25 4.14
N ASN A 83 -6.25 13.15 3.51
CA ASN A 83 -6.49 13.54 2.13
C ASN A 83 -6.31 12.33 1.20
N SER A 84 -7.34 12.02 0.41
CA SER A 84 -7.32 10.87 -0.51
C SER A 84 -6.20 10.94 -1.56
N ARG A 85 -5.74 12.14 -1.93
CA ARG A 85 -4.57 12.32 -2.80
C ARG A 85 -3.30 11.88 -2.09
N VAL A 86 -3.09 12.34 -0.86
CA VAL A 86 -1.93 11.99 -0.04
C VAL A 86 -1.90 10.48 0.23
N PHE A 87 -3.05 9.88 0.56
CA PHE A 87 -3.19 8.44 0.75
C PHE A 87 -2.69 7.65 -0.47
N LYS A 88 -3.12 8.06 -1.68
CA LYS A 88 -2.67 7.43 -2.94
C LYS A 88 -1.17 7.63 -3.19
N GLU A 89 -0.63 8.82 -2.92
CA GLU A 89 0.80 9.11 -3.08
C GLU A 89 1.66 8.28 -2.12
N LEU A 90 1.19 8.05 -0.89
CA LEU A 90 1.90 7.23 0.09
C LEU A 90 1.94 5.76 -0.33
N ILE A 91 0.82 5.20 -0.77
CA ILE A 91 0.77 3.83 -1.31
C ILE A 91 1.69 3.71 -2.53
N LEU A 92 1.59 4.63 -3.49
CA LEU A 92 2.46 4.62 -4.67
C LEU A 92 3.95 4.65 -4.31
N GLY A 93 4.31 5.51 -3.36
CA GLY A 93 5.68 5.62 -2.89
C GLY A 93 6.17 4.30 -2.27
N LEU A 94 5.34 3.67 -1.46
CA LEU A 94 5.67 2.40 -0.80
C LEU A 94 5.82 1.26 -1.83
N LEU A 95 4.92 1.17 -2.81
CA LEU A 95 5.01 0.17 -3.89
C LEU A 95 6.27 0.35 -4.76
N LYS A 96 6.62 1.61 -5.09
CA LYS A 96 7.84 1.92 -5.85
C LYS A 96 9.11 1.58 -5.08
N GLU A 97 9.13 1.85 -3.79
CA GLU A 97 10.26 1.49 -2.92
C GLU A 97 10.43 -0.03 -2.84
N GLY A 98 9.33 -0.75 -2.61
CA GLY A 98 9.33 -2.22 -2.62
C GLY A 98 9.80 -2.82 -3.95
N LEU A 99 9.38 -2.23 -5.08
CA LEU A 99 9.84 -2.68 -6.40
C LEU A 99 11.34 -2.47 -6.57
N LYS A 100 11.84 -1.28 -6.25
CA LYS A 100 13.25 -0.91 -6.43
C LYS A 100 14.18 -1.81 -5.60
N GLU A 101 13.83 -2.06 -4.35
CA GLU A 101 14.63 -2.93 -3.48
C GLU A 101 14.50 -4.40 -3.88
N CYS A 102 13.35 -4.84 -4.37
CA CYS A 102 13.22 -6.20 -4.89
C CYS A 102 14.02 -6.44 -6.17
N GLN A 103 14.09 -5.46 -7.08
CA GLN A 103 14.94 -5.54 -8.26
C GLN A 103 16.43 -5.62 -7.88
N ARG A 104 16.87 -4.76 -6.95
CA ARG A 104 18.24 -4.79 -6.41
C ARG A 104 18.60 -6.12 -5.74
N ALA A 105 17.64 -6.76 -5.08
CA ALA A 105 17.83 -8.06 -4.45
C ALA A 105 17.94 -9.21 -5.46
N LYS A 106 17.39 -9.07 -6.68
CA LYS A 106 17.51 -10.05 -7.77
C LYS A 106 18.81 -9.92 -8.57
N GLU A 107 19.43 -8.74 -8.56
CA GLU A 107 20.71 -8.48 -9.24
C GLU A 107 21.94 -8.91 -8.42
N LYS A 108 21.74 -9.34 -7.17
CA LYS A 108 22.77 -9.90 -6.27
C LYS A 108 22.69 -11.42 -6.21
#